data_AF-A0A091ERL3-F1
#
_entry.id   AF-A0A091ERL3-F1
#
_cell.length_a   1.000
_cell.length_b   1.000
_cell.length_c   1.000
_cell.angle_alpha   90.00
_cell.angle_beta   90.00
_cell.angle_gamma   90.00
#
_symmetry.space_group_name_H-M   'P 1'
#
loop_
_entity.id
_entity.type
_entity.pdbx_description
1 polymer ?
#
loop_
_entity_poly.entity_id
_entity_poly.type
_entity_poly.pdbx_seq_one_letter_code
_entity_poly.pdbx_strand_id
1 'polypeptide(L)'
;QDEQLRAVQEENELQRQKLHEEVAGYREQSKQHSLTILALEDRLLEAAEQQKMLEDEKAALVGKMEGLWPIPRHRVTPGDQKAGFPMTVGFALIFPRKLQEELAVAQGMLLEKKALISRLTRELSETKARMSDMRGELSEEQKVELEHSQRQLKHREWELNQLRGKLSEMSSLVEEKDQALKAAAEELRYTLTSPEASQMPLWFSPEQKARVRVSGWSSALNPLGKNQPSACFFQEPPSDLAELGAKCRGLRHEETIQRQKEGLAELRERVKMLEKRQCSGAVKSYSEQLVARMKDLAEKIVQQRGLEMEPAPVLGEKLRAGKVPDHVPNGGLFRITNSTASLEMAEATVFGEKMYLDVIGALGSLMEMKELSGMQPLQHLPQEKRAEVGLQRQKALELLYKKIRNLQIRLERKEEMLKGCEGSVEQLRQNQASLRRCQEEMSSLEDEAHRVAEEKALLREALERTQLQLEQEKRLRRAAKRRKV
;
A
#
# COMPACT_ATOMS: atom_id res chain seq x y z
N GLN A 1 2.19 43.83 29.88
CA GLN A 1 3.20 43.64 28.82
C GLN A 1 4.47 43.03 29.39
N ASP A 2 4.97 43.51 30.54
CA ASP A 2 6.17 42.98 31.19
C ASP A 2 6.07 41.51 31.68
N GLU A 3 4.89 41.06 32.13
CA GLU A 3 4.68 39.66 32.54
C GLU A 3 4.73 38.68 31.37
N GLN A 4 4.23 39.08 30.20
CA GLN A 4 4.28 38.26 28.98
C GLN A 4 5.71 38.15 28.43
N LEU A 5 6.48 39.24 28.49
CA LEU A 5 7.90 39.22 28.11
C LEU A 5 8.72 38.32 29.05
N ARG A 6 8.44 38.35 30.36
CA ARG A 6 9.10 37.48 31.34
C ARG A 6 8.79 36.00 31.11
N ALA A 7 7.52 35.66 30.85
CA ALA A 7 7.13 34.27 30.55
C ALA A 7 7.80 33.73 29.28
N VAL A 8 7.89 34.55 28.22
CA VAL A 8 8.59 34.18 26.98
C VAL A 8 10.09 34.01 27.22
N GLN A 9 10.69 34.84 28.09
CA GLN A 9 12.11 34.73 28.43
C GLN A 9 12.41 33.46 29.24
N GLU A 10 11.59 33.13 30.23
CA GLU A 10 11.69 31.90 31.02
C GLU A 10 11.48 30.65 30.15
N GLU A 11 10.54 30.70 29.19
CA GLU A 11 10.35 29.61 28.22
C GLU A 11 11.56 29.43 27.31
N ASN A 12 12.17 30.53 26.83
CA ASN A 12 13.37 30.47 26.01
C ASN A 12 14.56 29.90 26.78
N GLU A 13 14.72 30.27 28.06
CA GLU A 13 15.76 29.75 28.94
C GLU A 13 15.57 28.25 29.21
N LEU A 14 14.33 27.80 29.44
CA LEU A 14 14.01 26.38 29.60
C LEU A 14 14.30 25.59 28.31
N GLN A 15 13.95 26.15 27.14
CA GLN A 15 14.28 25.53 25.86
C GLN A 15 15.79 25.43 25.64
N ARG A 16 16.56 26.46 26.01
CA ARG A 16 18.03 26.43 25.94
C ARG A 16 18.62 25.37 26.86
N GLN A 17 18.10 25.21 28.07
CA GLN A 17 18.55 24.17 28.99
C GLN A 17 18.28 22.77 28.44
N LYS A 18 17.08 22.51 27.91
CA LYS A 18 16.74 21.23 27.27
C LYS A 18 17.66 20.92 26.10
N LEU A 19 17.90 21.90 25.21
CA LEU A 19 18.84 21.73 24.10
C LEU A 19 20.26 21.45 24.59
N HIS A 20 20.69 22.06 25.69
CA HIS A 20 22.01 21.82 26.25
C HIS A 20 22.14 20.39 26.81
N GLU A 21 21.11 19.88 27.48
CA GLU A 21 21.04 18.50 27.97
C GLU A 21 21.04 17.48 26.83
N GLU A 22 20.26 17.73 25.76
CA GLU A 22 20.25 16.90 24.56
C GLU A 22 21.64 16.85 23.90
N VAL A 23 22.29 18.01 23.73
CA VAL A 23 23.66 18.08 23.19
C VAL A 23 24.66 17.36 24.07
N ALA A 24 24.54 17.44 25.40
CA ALA A 24 25.40 16.70 26.32
C ALA A 24 25.18 15.18 26.18
N GLY A 25 23.93 14.73 26.05
CA GLY A 25 23.58 13.34 25.78
C GLY A 25 24.17 12.80 24.48
N TYR A 26 24.05 13.56 23.38
CA TYR A 26 24.65 13.17 22.10
C TYR A 26 26.18 13.13 22.15
N ARG A 27 26.82 14.07 22.87
CA ARG A 27 28.27 14.04 23.08
C ARG A 27 28.71 12.80 23.84
N GLU A 28 27.98 12.41 24.87
CA GLU A 28 28.31 11.20 25.63
C GLU A 28 28.09 9.94 24.80
N GLN A 29 26.99 9.86 24.04
CA GLN A 29 26.77 8.76 23.10
C GLN A 29 27.90 8.65 22.07
N SER A 30 28.34 9.78 21.51
CA SER A 30 29.47 9.81 20.58
C SER A 30 30.76 9.26 21.22
N LYS A 31 31.05 9.61 22.48
CA LYS A 31 32.22 9.08 23.21
C LYS A 31 32.09 7.57 23.42
N GLN A 32 30.93 7.08 23.86
CA GLN A 32 30.69 5.66 24.08
C GLN A 32 30.83 4.85 22.79
N HIS A 33 30.33 5.38 21.67
CA HIS A 33 30.54 4.78 20.36
C HIS A 33 32.02 4.75 19.96
N SER A 34 32.76 5.85 20.15
CA SER A 34 34.20 5.87 19.88
C SER A 34 34.96 4.82 20.70
N LEU A 35 34.65 4.67 22.00
CA LEU A 35 35.25 3.63 22.85
C LEU A 35 34.89 2.22 22.38
N THR A 36 33.64 2.02 21.96
CA THR A 36 33.19 0.73 21.42
C THR A 36 33.91 0.37 20.13
N ILE A 37 34.10 1.35 19.23
CA ILE A 37 34.84 1.17 17.98
C ILE A 37 36.29 0.76 18.29
N LEU A 38 36.97 1.46 19.18
CA LEU A 38 38.34 1.11 19.58
C LEU A 38 38.43 -0.32 20.13
N ALA A 39 37.51 -0.71 21.01
CA ALA A 39 37.49 -2.08 21.55
C ALA A 39 37.20 -3.15 20.47
N LEU A 40 36.44 -2.81 19.43
CA LEU A 40 36.20 -3.71 18.29
C LEU A 40 37.42 -3.76 17.35
N GLU A 41 38.11 -2.64 17.15
CA GLU A 41 39.35 -2.56 16.38
C GLU A 41 40.46 -3.39 17.05
N ASP A 42 40.62 -3.29 18.37
CA ASP A 42 41.59 -4.10 19.12
C ASP A 42 41.30 -5.61 18.96
N ARG A 43 40.04 -6.03 19.10
CA ARG A 43 39.64 -7.43 18.90
C ARG A 43 39.84 -7.92 17.48
N LEU A 44 39.70 -7.04 16.48
CA LEU A 44 39.99 -7.37 15.09
C LEU A 44 41.48 -7.55 14.86
N LEU A 45 42.32 -6.72 15.49
CA LEU A 45 43.77 -6.88 15.45
C LEU A 45 44.20 -8.20 16.09
N GLU A 46 43.69 -8.52 17.28
CA GLU A 46 43.96 -9.82 17.96
C GLU A 46 43.55 -11.01 17.08
N ALA A 47 42.37 -10.94 16.44
CA ALA A 47 41.90 -11.99 15.55
C ALA A 47 42.79 -12.13 14.29
N ALA A 48 43.28 -11.02 13.75
CA ALA A 48 44.21 -11.03 12.62
C ALA A 48 45.57 -11.63 12.99
N GLU A 49 46.08 -11.32 14.19
CA GLU A 49 47.29 -11.93 14.72
C GLU A 49 47.13 -13.45 14.91
N GLN A 50 46.01 -13.89 15.49
CA GLN A 50 45.69 -15.32 15.63
C GLN A 50 45.58 -16.01 14.27
N GLN A 51 44.95 -15.38 13.27
CA GLN A 51 44.87 -15.93 11.92
C GLN A 51 46.26 -16.08 11.31
N LYS A 52 47.13 -15.08 11.44
CA LYS A 52 48.50 -15.14 10.95
C LYS A 52 49.28 -16.27 11.62
N MET A 53 49.18 -16.42 12.94
CA MET A 53 49.81 -17.53 13.67
C MET A 53 49.33 -18.90 13.16
N LEU A 54 48.04 -19.06 12.91
CA LEU A 54 47.48 -20.30 12.33
C LEU A 54 47.94 -20.54 10.89
N GLU A 55 48.09 -19.48 10.08
CA GLU A 55 48.63 -19.57 8.73
C GLU A 55 50.10 -19.97 8.74
N ASP A 56 50.91 -19.42 9.66
CA ASP A 56 52.31 -19.76 9.85
C ASP A 56 52.46 -21.21 10.36
N GLU A 57 51.63 -21.65 11.30
CA GLU A 57 51.59 -23.05 11.76
C GLU A 57 51.18 -24.00 10.62
N LYS A 58 50.17 -23.63 9.84
CA LYS A 58 49.76 -24.37 8.65
C LYS A 58 50.92 -24.47 7.65
N ALA A 59 51.64 -23.38 7.39
CA ALA A 59 52.79 -23.37 6.50
C ALA A 59 53.93 -24.26 7.05
N ALA A 60 54.20 -24.21 8.35
CA ALA A 60 55.19 -25.08 9.00
C ALA A 60 54.80 -26.56 8.92
N LEU A 61 53.51 -26.89 9.10
CA LEU A 61 53.00 -28.26 8.93
C LEU A 61 53.10 -28.73 7.48
N VAL A 62 52.77 -27.87 6.51
CA VAL A 62 52.94 -28.16 5.08
C VAL A 62 54.41 -28.39 4.74
N GLY A 63 55.33 -27.55 5.23
CA GLY A 63 56.78 -27.75 5.02
C GLY A 63 57.30 -29.04 5.66
N LYS A 64 56.78 -29.44 6.83
CA LYS A 64 57.09 -30.74 7.45
C LYS A 64 56.56 -31.91 6.61
N MET A 65 55.36 -31.77 6.03
CA MET A 65 54.80 -32.77 5.12
C MET A 65 55.61 -32.90 3.81
N GLU A 66 56.13 -31.80 3.28
CA GLU A 66 57.00 -31.79 2.11
C GLU A 66 58.39 -32.38 2.41
N GLY A 67 58.96 -32.12 3.59
CA GLY A 67 60.22 -32.72 4.05
C GLY A 67 60.14 -34.22 4.36
N LEU A 68 58.94 -34.75 4.59
CA LEU A 68 58.67 -36.19 4.76
C LEU A 68 58.48 -36.93 3.44
N TRP A 69 58.57 -36.24 2.29
CA TRP A 69 58.45 -36.84 0.96
C TRP A 69 59.78 -36.78 0.18
N PRO A 70 60.82 -37.55 0.55
CA PRO A 70 61.90 -37.81 -0.38
C PRO A 70 61.36 -38.79 -1.42
N ILE A 71 61.20 -38.36 -2.68
CA ILE A 71 60.97 -39.27 -3.81
C ILE A 71 62.32 -39.91 -4.16
N PRO A 72 62.57 -41.21 -3.92
CA PRO A 72 63.70 -41.90 -4.51
C PRO A 72 63.22 -42.47 -5.84
N ARG A 73 63.59 -41.82 -6.96
CA ARG A 73 63.52 -42.48 -8.26
C ARG A 73 64.67 -43.50 -8.33
N HIS A 74 64.44 -44.72 -7.85
CA HIS A 74 65.36 -45.83 -8.11
C HIS A 74 64.71 -46.96 -8.90
N ARG A 75 65.20 -47.03 -10.14
CA ARG A 75 65.23 -48.13 -11.08
C ARG A 75 65.69 -49.42 -10.37
N VAL A 76 64.96 -50.52 -10.57
CA VAL A 76 65.29 -51.84 -10.04
C VAL A 76 66.45 -52.47 -10.81
N THR A 77 67.47 -52.97 -10.10
CA THR A 77 68.32 -54.10 -10.51
C THR A 77 68.56 -54.99 -9.27
N PRO A 78 68.48 -56.33 -9.39
CA PRO A 78 68.43 -57.24 -8.25
C PRO A 78 69.80 -57.81 -7.88
N GLY A 79 70.05 -57.97 -6.58
CA GLY A 79 71.18 -58.75 -6.05
C GLY A 79 71.74 -58.20 -4.75
N ASP A 80 71.09 -58.48 -3.62
CA ASP A 80 71.64 -59.40 -2.61
C ASP A 80 70.72 -59.51 -1.39
N GLN A 81 70.62 -60.74 -0.90
CA GLN A 81 69.71 -61.16 0.15
C GLN A 81 70.31 -60.99 1.55
N LYS A 82 69.41 -60.69 2.49
CA LYS A 82 69.41 -61.03 3.93
C LYS A 82 70.45 -60.33 4.82
N ALA A 83 69.95 -59.49 5.74
CA ALA A 83 69.52 -59.96 7.07
C ALA A 83 68.98 -58.78 7.90
N GLY A 84 67.94 -59.03 8.71
CA GLY A 84 67.52 -58.13 9.80
C GLY A 84 66.03 -57.76 9.81
N PHE A 85 65.20 -58.68 10.32
CA PHE A 85 63.79 -58.55 10.70
C PHE A 85 63.51 -57.39 11.71
N PRO A 86 62.25 -57.15 12.16
CA PRO A 86 60.96 -57.07 11.48
C PRO A 86 60.10 -55.87 11.99
N MET A 87 58.87 -55.76 11.49
CA MET A 87 57.72 -55.11 12.17
C MET A 87 57.69 -53.58 12.29
N THR A 88 57.44 -52.89 11.17
CA THR A 88 56.50 -51.73 11.18
C THR A 88 55.83 -51.47 9.82
N VAL A 89 55.69 -52.48 8.97
CA VAL A 89 55.18 -52.29 7.59
C VAL A 89 53.64 -52.22 7.52
N GLY A 90 52.94 -52.61 8.60
CA GLY A 90 51.48 -52.52 8.68
C GLY A 90 50.96 -51.10 8.94
N PHE A 91 51.59 -50.36 9.85
CA PHE A 91 51.14 -48.99 10.17
C PHE A 91 51.58 -47.96 9.12
N ALA A 92 52.75 -48.15 8.50
CA ALA A 92 53.30 -47.21 7.53
C ALA A 92 52.56 -47.19 6.17
N LEU A 93 51.77 -48.21 5.81
CA LEU A 93 51.01 -48.27 4.56
C LEU A 93 49.50 -48.07 4.74
N ILE A 94 48.97 -48.35 5.93
CA ILE A 94 47.53 -48.20 6.23
C ILE A 94 47.19 -46.74 6.54
N PHE A 95 48.06 -46.01 7.22
CA PHE A 95 47.82 -44.60 7.59
C PHE A 95 47.79 -43.64 6.38
N PRO A 96 48.73 -43.71 5.41
CA PRO A 96 48.68 -42.86 4.22
C PRO A 96 47.45 -43.15 3.36
N ARG A 97 47.03 -44.41 3.26
CA ARG A 97 45.89 -44.82 2.42
C ARG A 97 44.57 -44.32 3.01
N LYS A 98 44.37 -44.43 4.33
CA LYS A 98 43.17 -43.89 5.00
C LYS A 98 43.09 -42.37 4.87
N LEU A 99 44.21 -41.65 5.08
CA LEU A 99 44.26 -40.20 4.91
C LEU A 99 44.02 -39.78 3.44
N GLN A 100 44.49 -40.57 2.47
CA GLN A 100 44.25 -40.32 1.05
C GLN A 100 42.79 -40.56 0.65
N GLU A 101 42.15 -41.59 1.23
CA GLU A 101 40.71 -41.83 1.08
C GLU A 101 39.88 -40.71 1.72
N GLU A 102 40.21 -40.28 2.94
CA GLU A 102 39.55 -39.15 3.61
C GLU A 102 39.73 -37.83 2.83
N LEU A 103 40.93 -37.58 2.28
CA LEU A 103 41.19 -36.42 1.44
C LEU A 103 40.36 -36.47 0.15
N ALA A 104 40.25 -37.63 -0.51
CA ALA A 104 39.44 -37.79 -1.70
C ALA A 104 37.95 -37.54 -1.40
N VAL A 105 37.45 -38.03 -0.26
CA VAL A 105 36.08 -37.77 0.21
C VAL A 105 35.87 -36.28 0.50
N ALA A 106 36.81 -35.63 1.19
CA ALA A 106 36.73 -34.20 1.48
C ALA A 106 36.78 -33.33 0.22
N GLN A 107 37.60 -33.70 -0.76
CA GLN A 107 37.67 -33.06 -2.07
C GLN A 107 36.35 -33.24 -2.86
N GLY A 108 35.77 -34.44 -2.85
CA GLY A 108 34.45 -34.72 -3.44
C GLY A 108 33.35 -33.85 -2.82
N MET A 109 33.27 -33.84 -1.49
CA MET A 109 32.32 -33.00 -0.73
C MET A 109 32.50 -31.51 -1.03
N LEU A 110 33.74 -31.05 -1.21
CA LEU A 110 34.03 -29.64 -1.54
C LEU A 110 33.59 -29.30 -2.98
N LEU A 111 33.75 -30.22 -3.93
CA LEU A 111 33.23 -30.04 -5.29
C LEU A 111 31.70 -30.02 -5.31
N GLU A 112 31.04 -30.89 -4.56
CA GLU A 112 29.58 -30.90 -4.41
C GLU A 112 29.07 -29.59 -3.79
N LYS A 113 29.72 -29.12 -2.71
CA LYS A 113 29.39 -27.82 -2.10
C LYS A 113 29.61 -26.65 -3.07
N LYS A 114 30.68 -26.67 -3.86
CA LYS A 114 30.91 -25.66 -4.93
C LYS A 114 29.79 -25.70 -5.97
N ALA A 115 29.38 -26.88 -6.43
CA ALA A 115 28.29 -27.03 -7.39
C ALA A 115 26.95 -26.53 -6.82
N LEU A 116 26.69 -26.78 -5.53
CA LEU A 116 25.50 -26.27 -4.83
C LEU A 116 25.54 -24.74 -4.72
N ILE A 117 26.68 -24.15 -4.33
CA ILE A 117 26.85 -22.69 -4.27
C ILE A 117 26.60 -22.08 -5.65
N SER A 118 27.18 -22.63 -6.72
CA SER A 118 26.95 -22.14 -8.08
C SER A 118 25.47 -22.21 -8.49
N ARG A 119 24.77 -23.28 -8.09
CA ARG A 119 23.33 -23.43 -8.34
C ARG A 119 22.52 -22.36 -7.60
N LEU A 120 22.80 -22.15 -6.32
CA LEU A 120 22.12 -21.14 -5.50
C LEU A 120 22.41 -19.72 -5.99
N THR A 121 23.65 -19.43 -6.40
CA THR A 121 24.02 -18.12 -6.98
C THR A 121 23.23 -17.86 -8.27
N ARG A 122 23.07 -18.88 -9.12
CA ARG A 122 22.24 -18.79 -10.32
C ARG A 122 20.76 -18.55 -9.97
N GLU A 123 20.20 -19.30 -9.04
CA GLU A 123 18.80 -19.11 -8.58
C GLU A 123 18.58 -17.73 -7.96
N LEU A 124 19.56 -17.20 -7.21
CA LEU A 124 19.53 -15.84 -6.69
C LEU A 124 19.59 -14.79 -7.81
N SER A 125 20.43 -14.99 -8.81
CA SER A 125 20.49 -14.10 -9.98
C SER A 125 19.19 -14.11 -10.79
N GLU A 126 18.56 -15.28 -10.94
CA GLU A 126 17.30 -15.47 -11.65
C GLU A 126 16.13 -14.83 -10.90
N THR A 127 16.04 -15.03 -9.59
CA THR A 127 15.04 -14.37 -8.75
C THR A 127 15.23 -12.86 -8.73
N LYS A 128 16.47 -12.36 -8.70
CA LYS A 128 16.78 -10.93 -8.82
C LYS A 128 16.33 -10.36 -10.16
N ALA A 129 16.56 -11.08 -11.27
CA ALA A 129 16.07 -10.68 -12.59
C ALA A 129 14.54 -10.61 -12.62
N ARG A 130 13.85 -11.65 -12.17
CA ARG A 130 12.37 -11.67 -12.08
C ARG A 130 11.81 -10.53 -11.23
N MET A 131 12.45 -10.22 -10.09
CA MET A 131 12.05 -9.07 -9.27
C MET A 131 12.30 -7.73 -9.97
N SER A 132 13.33 -7.63 -10.80
CA SER A 132 13.59 -6.44 -11.62
C SER A 132 12.52 -6.28 -12.70
N ASP A 133 12.13 -7.37 -13.36
CA ASP A 133 11.08 -7.38 -14.38
C ASP A 133 9.73 -6.97 -13.77
N MET A 134 9.33 -7.60 -12.65
CA MET A 134 8.11 -7.22 -11.93
C MET A 134 8.12 -5.76 -11.46
N ARG A 135 9.29 -5.23 -11.06
CA ARG A 135 9.43 -3.81 -10.71
C ARG A 135 9.23 -2.91 -11.93
N GLY A 136 9.76 -3.31 -13.08
CA GLY A 136 9.55 -2.61 -14.35
C GLY A 136 8.07 -2.61 -14.77
N GLU A 137 7.42 -3.76 -14.70
CA GLU A 137 6.00 -3.93 -14.99
C GLU A 137 5.12 -3.05 -14.07
N LEU A 138 5.33 -3.11 -12.75
CA LEU A 138 4.61 -2.25 -11.80
C LEU A 138 4.82 -0.76 -12.08
N SER A 139 6.04 -0.36 -12.48
CA SER A 139 6.33 1.03 -12.83
C SER A 139 5.61 1.46 -14.10
N GLU A 140 5.48 0.60 -15.11
CA GLU A 140 4.78 0.92 -16.34
C GLU A 140 3.26 0.94 -16.12
N GLU A 141 2.70 0.04 -15.30
CA GLU A 141 1.29 0.07 -14.89
C GLU A 141 0.94 1.40 -14.21
N GLN A 142 1.77 1.84 -13.25
CA GLN A 142 1.60 3.14 -12.58
C GLN A 142 1.66 4.31 -13.57
N LYS A 143 2.60 4.26 -14.53
CA LYS A 143 2.71 5.28 -15.57
C LYS A 143 1.47 5.33 -16.46
N VAL A 144 0.94 4.17 -16.88
CA VAL A 144 -0.27 4.09 -17.71
C VAL A 144 -1.50 4.61 -16.96
N GLU A 145 -1.65 4.29 -15.67
CA GLU A 145 -2.75 4.80 -14.84
C GLU A 145 -2.67 6.32 -14.64
N LEU A 146 -1.46 6.85 -14.41
CA LEU A 146 -1.24 8.30 -14.35
C LEU A 146 -1.57 8.99 -15.67
N GLU A 147 -1.14 8.44 -16.81
CA GLU A 147 -1.47 8.99 -18.12
C GLU A 147 -2.99 8.94 -18.39
N HIS A 148 -3.67 7.86 -17.99
CA HIS A 148 -5.12 7.77 -18.10
C HIS A 148 -5.81 8.85 -17.26
N SER A 149 -5.39 9.01 -16.01
CA SER A 149 -5.90 10.05 -15.11
C SER A 149 -5.64 11.46 -15.65
N GLN A 150 -4.46 11.72 -16.21
CA GLN A 150 -4.15 12.99 -16.86
C GLN A 150 -5.05 13.26 -18.07
N ARG A 151 -5.33 12.25 -18.92
CA ARG A 151 -6.26 12.39 -20.05
C ARG A 151 -7.67 12.73 -19.57
N GLN A 152 -8.13 12.08 -18.50
CA GLN A 152 -9.44 12.39 -17.90
C GLN A 152 -9.49 13.81 -17.34
N LEU A 153 -8.45 14.25 -16.62
CA LEU A 153 -8.37 15.61 -16.07
C LEU A 153 -8.41 16.66 -17.17
N LYS A 154 -7.65 16.46 -18.26
CA LYS A 154 -7.70 17.35 -19.44
C LYS A 154 -9.09 17.41 -20.06
N HIS A 155 -9.80 16.29 -20.12
CA HIS A 155 -11.18 16.26 -20.62
C HIS A 155 -12.13 17.05 -19.70
N ARG A 156 -12.04 16.84 -18.38
CA ARG A 156 -12.85 17.59 -17.39
C ARG A 156 -12.51 19.09 -17.38
N GLU A 157 -11.24 19.45 -17.55
CA GLU A 157 -10.81 20.84 -17.67
C GLU A 157 -11.41 21.50 -18.92
N TRP A 158 -11.42 20.79 -20.05
CA TRP A 158 -12.07 21.27 -21.27
C TRP A 158 -13.58 21.48 -21.06
N GLU A 159 -14.28 20.56 -20.40
CA GLU A 159 -15.70 20.71 -20.06
C GLU A 159 -15.94 21.92 -19.15
N LEU A 160 -15.11 22.11 -18.12
CA LEU A 160 -15.21 23.26 -17.22
C LEU A 160 -14.97 24.58 -17.96
N ASN A 161 -14.03 24.62 -18.89
CA ASN A 161 -13.78 25.81 -19.70
C ASN A 161 -14.96 26.13 -20.61
N GLN A 162 -15.59 25.11 -21.21
CA GLN A 162 -16.83 25.29 -21.98
C GLN A 162 -17.98 25.82 -21.13
N LEU A 163 -18.17 25.26 -19.93
CA LEU A 163 -19.21 25.74 -19.00
C LEU A 163 -18.93 27.16 -18.49
N ARG A 164 -17.66 27.49 -18.22
CA ARG A 164 -17.23 28.84 -17.87
C ARG A 164 -17.53 29.84 -18.99
N GLY A 165 -17.27 29.47 -20.25
CA GLY A 165 -17.61 30.28 -21.41
C GLY A 165 -19.11 30.59 -21.48
N LYS A 166 -19.96 29.55 -21.36
CA LYS A 166 -21.43 29.71 -21.32
C LYS A 166 -21.91 30.58 -20.16
N LEU A 167 -21.29 30.46 -18.98
CA LEU A 167 -21.60 31.31 -17.82
C LEU A 167 -21.24 32.77 -18.09
N SER A 168 -20.09 33.04 -18.72
CA SER A 168 -19.70 34.40 -19.13
C SER A 168 -20.68 35.00 -20.15
N GLU A 169 -21.12 34.20 -21.14
CA GLU A 169 -22.14 34.62 -22.12
C GLU A 169 -23.47 34.98 -21.44
N MET A 170 -23.95 34.12 -20.53
CA MET A 170 -25.17 34.40 -19.77
C MET A 170 -25.01 35.63 -18.86
N SER A 171 -23.84 35.83 -18.23
CA SER A 171 -23.56 37.01 -17.40
C SER A 171 -23.65 38.29 -18.20
N SER A 172 -23.03 38.33 -19.39
CA SER A 172 -23.11 39.47 -20.32
C SER A 172 -24.56 39.78 -20.73
N LEU A 173 -25.35 38.74 -21.03
CA LEU A 173 -26.76 38.91 -21.38
C LEU A 173 -27.59 39.46 -20.22
N VAL A 174 -27.34 39.01 -18.99
CA VAL A 174 -28.00 39.54 -17.78
C VAL A 174 -27.63 41.00 -17.57
N GLU A 175 -26.35 41.36 -17.68
CA GLU A 175 -25.89 42.75 -17.57
C GLU A 175 -26.55 43.65 -18.63
N GLU A 176 -26.68 43.18 -19.87
CA GLU A 176 -27.37 43.90 -20.95
C GLU A 176 -28.87 44.09 -20.63
N LYS A 177 -29.56 43.03 -20.17
CA LYS A 177 -30.97 43.13 -19.78
C LYS A 177 -31.15 44.07 -18.57
N ASP A 178 -30.25 44.03 -17.59
CA ASP A 178 -30.28 44.93 -16.44
C ASP A 178 -30.07 46.40 -16.84
N GLN A 179 -29.17 46.67 -17.80
CA GLN A 179 -28.99 48.00 -18.37
C GLN A 179 -30.25 48.47 -19.11
N ALA A 180 -30.86 47.60 -19.94
CA ALA A 180 -32.10 47.92 -20.64
C ALA A 180 -33.28 48.17 -19.68
N LEU A 181 -33.38 47.39 -18.59
CA LEU A 181 -34.39 47.59 -17.55
C LEU A 181 -34.19 48.92 -16.82
N LYS A 182 -32.94 49.29 -16.50
CA LYS A 182 -32.63 50.60 -15.90
C LYS A 182 -33.01 51.74 -16.84
N ALA A 183 -32.67 51.66 -18.12
CA ALA A 183 -33.07 52.64 -19.12
C ALA A 183 -34.59 52.76 -19.23
N ALA A 184 -35.32 51.64 -19.33
CA ALA A 184 -36.78 51.64 -19.35
C ALA A 184 -37.40 52.23 -18.07
N ALA A 185 -36.80 51.98 -16.91
CA ALA A 185 -37.24 52.56 -15.64
C ALA A 185 -36.99 54.08 -15.58
N GLU A 186 -35.89 54.57 -16.15
CA GLU A 186 -35.59 56.00 -16.27
C GLU A 186 -36.56 56.70 -17.24
N GLU A 187 -36.90 56.09 -18.37
CA GLU A 187 -37.94 56.58 -19.29
C GLU A 187 -39.33 56.66 -18.61
N LEU A 188 -39.70 55.63 -17.84
CA LEU A 188 -40.93 55.64 -17.05
C LEU A 188 -40.91 56.74 -15.97
N ARG A 189 -39.76 57.01 -15.35
CA ARG A 189 -39.62 58.12 -14.42
C ARG A 189 -39.78 59.46 -15.12
N TYR A 190 -39.11 59.65 -16.26
CA TYR A 190 -39.18 60.88 -17.04
C TYR A 190 -40.62 61.18 -17.50
N THR A 191 -41.32 60.18 -18.04
CA THR A 191 -42.74 60.31 -18.46
C THR A 191 -43.67 60.60 -17.29
N LEU A 192 -43.44 60.02 -16.10
CA LEU A 192 -44.22 60.31 -14.88
C LEU A 192 -43.96 61.73 -14.33
N THR A 193 -42.74 62.26 -14.49
CA THR A 193 -42.38 63.63 -14.08
C THR A 193 -42.60 64.69 -15.16
N SER A 194 -42.94 64.29 -16.38
CA SER A 194 -43.25 65.20 -17.49
C SER A 194 -44.62 65.87 -17.27
N PRO A 195 -44.76 67.20 -17.51
CA PRO A 195 -46.00 67.95 -17.26
C PRO A 195 -47.22 67.51 -18.10
N GLU A 196 -47.04 66.58 -19.04
CA GLU A 196 -48.11 66.00 -19.87
C GLU A 196 -48.84 64.81 -19.19
N ALA A 197 -48.28 64.22 -18.12
CA ALA A 197 -48.93 63.16 -17.33
C ALA A 197 -50.10 63.65 -16.45
N SER A 198 -50.41 64.96 -16.46
CA SER A 198 -51.62 65.54 -15.86
C SER A 198 -52.88 65.43 -16.74
N GLN A 199 -52.80 64.78 -17.91
CA GLN A 199 -53.96 64.59 -18.79
C GLN A 199 -54.09 63.14 -19.28
N MET A 200 -54.54 62.22 -18.42
CA MET A 200 -55.27 61.04 -18.89
C MET A 200 -56.14 60.41 -17.77
N PRO A 201 -57.36 59.93 -18.09
CA PRO A 201 -58.46 59.87 -17.13
C PRO A 201 -58.55 58.56 -16.33
N LEU A 202 -58.86 58.78 -15.05
CA LEU A 202 -59.53 57.92 -14.10
C LEU A 202 -60.41 56.80 -14.72
N TRP A 203 -59.91 55.56 -14.73
CA TRP A 203 -60.73 54.38 -14.51
C TRP A 203 -59.93 53.36 -13.68
N PHE A 204 -60.17 53.37 -12.37
CA PHE A 204 -59.99 52.19 -11.55
C PHE A 204 -61.39 51.70 -11.21
N SER A 205 -61.76 50.51 -11.67
CA SER A 205 -62.76 49.70 -10.99
C SER A 205 -62.10 48.38 -10.57
N PRO A 206 -61.92 48.14 -9.27
CA PRO A 206 -61.41 46.88 -8.77
C PRO A 206 -62.58 45.91 -8.61
N GLU A 207 -62.59 44.79 -9.35
CA GLU A 207 -63.24 43.52 -8.96
C GLU A 207 -63.33 42.56 -10.16
N GLN A 208 -62.51 41.51 -10.19
CA GLN A 208 -63.04 40.16 -10.46
C GLN A 208 -62.08 39.04 -10.03
N LYS A 209 -62.59 38.27 -9.09
CA LYS A 209 -62.05 37.02 -8.55
C LYS A 209 -62.01 35.91 -9.60
N ALA A 210 -60.89 35.19 -9.61
CA ALA A 210 -60.75 33.74 -9.74
C ALA A 210 -61.93 32.92 -10.29
N ARG A 211 -61.80 32.44 -11.54
CA ARG A 211 -62.15 31.10 -12.09
C ARG A 211 -61.95 31.15 -13.61
N VAL A 212 -61.28 30.25 -14.32
CA VAL A 212 -61.75 28.92 -14.74
C VAL A 212 -60.63 28.22 -15.56
N ARG A 213 -60.30 26.99 -15.13
CA ARG A 213 -60.07 25.73 -15.89
C ARG A 213 -59.28 25.74 -17.22
N VAL A 214 -58.19 24.99 -17.16
CA VAL A 214 -57.42 24.38 -18.25
C VAL A 214 -58.21 23.26 -18.95
N SER A 215 -58.38 23.36 -20.27
CA SER A 215 -58.59 22.30 -21.28
C SER A 215 -58.87 23.01 -22.61
N GLY A 216 -58.08 22.96 -23.66
CA GLY A 216 -57.49 21.81 -24.34
C GLY A 216 -57.81 22.03 -25.83
N TRP A 217 -56.80 22.26 -26.66
CA TRP A 217 -56.97 22.41 -28.11
C TRP A 217 -56.06 21.42 -28.81
N SER A 218 -56.67 20.44 -29.45
CA SER A 218 -56.07 19.68 -30.54
C SER A 218 -57.07 19.59 -31.68
N SER A 219 -56.59 20.03 -32.85
CA SER A 219 -57.02 19.60 -34.19
C SER A 219 -58.39 20.14 -34.65
N ALA A 220 -58.62 20.53 -35.91
CA ALA A 220 -57.92 20.25 -37.15
C ALA A 220 -58.46 21.15 -38.28
N LEU A 221 -57.73 21.14 -39.41
CA LEU A 221 -58.21 21.24 -40.81
C LEU A 221 -58.35 22.63 -41.48
N ASN A 222 -57.43 22.85 -42.44
CA ASN A 222 -57.54 23.63 -43.69
C ASN A 222 -58.69 23.10 -44.62
N PRO A 223 -58.92 23.59 -45.88
CA PRO A 223 -58.28 24.68 -46.67
C PRO A 223 -59.25 25.60 -47.50
N LEU A 224 -58.69 26.66 -48.11
CA LEU A 224 -58.76 27.00 -49.56
C LEU A 224 -59.18 28.46 -49.96
N GLY A 225 -58.22 29.16 -50.61
CA GLY A 225 -58.42 30.19 -51.66
C GLY A 225 -58.36 31.65 -51.19
N LYS A 226 -57.65 32.61 -51.80
CA LYS A 226 -56.98 32.74 -53.11
C LYS A 226 -56.02 33.96 -53.09
N ASN A 227 -55.05 33.96 -54.02
CA ASN A 227 -54.26 35.08 -54.58
C ASN A 227 -52.77 35.20 -54.19
N GLN A 228 -51.92 34.57 -55.03
CA GLN A 228 -50.53 34.95 -55.38
C GLN A 228 -50.55 36.02 -56.52
N PRO A 229 -49.44 36.68 -56.95
CA PRO A 229 -48.03 36.23 -57.02
C PRO A 229 -47.03 37.23 -56.37
N SER A 230 -45.83 36.85 -55.91
CA SER A 230 -44.71 36.36 -56.73
C SER A 230 -43.72 35.49 -55.94
N ALA A 231 -43.27 34.46 -56.64
CA ALA A 231 -42.26 33.45 -56.34
C ALA A 231 -40.89 34.00 -55.85
N CYS A 232 -39.98 33.26 -55.24
CA CYS A 232 -39.94 31.94 -54.58
C CYS A 232 -38.45 31.70 -54.27
N PHE A 233 -38.09 31.35 -53.03
CA PHE A 233 -37.04 30.37 -52.76
C PHE A 233 -37.41 29.67 -51.44
N PHE A 234 -37.74 28.38 -51.55
CA PHE A 234 -38.05 27.50 -50.43
C PHE A 234 -36.79 27.23 -49.59
N GLN A 235 -36.93 27.26 -48.28
CA GLN A 235 -36.33 26.25 -47.42
C GLN A 235 -37.30 25.95 -46.27
N GLU A 236 -37.75 24.70 -46.20
CA GLU A 236 -38.52 24.13 -45.09
C GLU A 236 -37.78 24.34 -43.76
N PRO A 237 -38.48 24.69 -42.67
CA PRO A 237 -37.90 24.61 -41.34
C PRO A 237 -37.72 23.12 -40.96
N PRO A 238 -36.58 22.71 -40.38
CA PRO A 238 -36.27 21.32 -40.18
C PRO A 238 -37.18 20.73 -39.09
N SER A 239 -37.79 19.59 -39.42
CA SER A 239 -38.50 18.65 -38.55
C SER A 239 -37.68 18.12 -37.36
N ASP A 240 -36.45 18.61 -37.15
CA ASP A 240 -35.46 18.11 -36.20
C ASP A 240 -35.77 18.43 -34.73
N LEU A 241 -36.51 19.51 -34.43
CA LEU A 241 -36.80 19.85 -33.01
C LEU A 241 -37.88 18.94 -32.40
N ALA A 242 -38.86 18.51 -33.20
CA ALA A 242 -39.88 17.54 -32.76
C ALA A 242 -39.27 16.13 -32.62
N GLU A 243 -38.32 15.78 -33.50
CA GLU A 243 -37.58 14.52 -33.41
C GLU A 243 -36.59 14.51 -32.23
N LEU A 244 -35.93 15.63 -31.91
CA LEU A 244 -35.13 15.78 -30.69
C LEU A 244 -36.00 15.68 -29.43
N GLY A 245 -37.17 16.32 -29.43
CA GLY A 245 -38.13 16.24 -28.33
C GLY A 245 -38.66 14.83 -28.07
N ALA A 246 -38.84 14.03 -29.13
CA ALA A 246 -39.21 12.62 -29.03
C ALA A 246 -38.04 11.74 -28.53
N LYS A 247 -36.80 11.99 -28.99
CA LYS A 247 -35.59 11.33 -28.49
C LYS A 247 -35.37 11.60 -26.99
N CYS A 248 -35.64 12.81 -26.51
CA CYS A 248 -35.46 13.17 -25.09
C CYS A 248 -36.39 12.42 -24.10
N ARG A 249 -37.55 11.90 -24.53
CA ARG A 249 -38.43 11.09 -23.66
C ARG A 249 -38.00 9.61 -23.57
N GLY A 250 -37.25 9.10 -24.55
CA GLY A 250 -36.75 7.72 -24.58
C GLY A 250 -35.34 7.56 -23.97
N LEU A 251 -34.45 8.54 -24.14
CA LEU A 251 -33.03 8.41 -23.78
C LEU A 251 -32.79 8.15 -22.29
N ARG A 252 -33.58 8.74 -21.38
CA ARG A 252 -33.46 8.44 -19.93
C ARG A 252 -33.84 7.00 -19.61
N HIS A 253 -34.85 6.46 -20.29
CA HIS A 253 -35.29 5.08 -20.12
C HIS A 253 -34.31 4.11 -20.78
N GLU A 254 -33.84 4.42 -21.98
CA GLU A 254 -32.81 3.65 -22.70
C GLU A 254 -31.50 3.60 -21.90
N GLU A 255 -31.05 4.72 -21.34
CA GLU A 255 -29.88 4.76 -20.46
C GLU A 255 -30.10 3.97 -19.16
N THR A 256 -31.32 3.98 -18.61
CA THR A 256 -31.64 3.20 -17.40
C THR A 256 -31.65 1.70 -17.72
N ILE A 257 -32.24 1.30 -18.85
CA ILE A 257 -32.21 -0.07 -19.35
C ILE A 257 -30.77 -0.50 -19.64
N GLN A 258 -29.97 0.39 -20.22
CA GLN A 258 -28.58 0.11 -20.55
C GLN A 258 -27.74 -0.09 -19.27
N ARG A 259 -27.89 0.80 -18.27
CA ARG A 259 -27.26 0.63 -16.95
C ARG A 259 -27.72 -0.65 -16.24
N GLN A 260 -29.00 -1.02 -16.38
CA GLN A 260 -29.54 -2.27 -15.83
C GLN A 260 -28.98 -3.51 -16.55
N LYS A 261 -28.82 -3.46 -17.88
CA LYS A 261 -28.19 -4.53 -18.68
C LYS A 261 -26.71 -4.69 -18.33
N GLU A 262 -25.99 -3.58 -18.15
CA GLU A 262 -24.59 -3.56 -17.72
C GLU A 262 -24.43 -4.12 -16.31
N GLY A 263 -25.27 -3.70 -15.35
CA GLY A 263 -25.27 -4.27 -14.00
C GLY A 263 -25.61 -5.76 -13.97
N LEU A 264 -26.53 -6.22 -14.85
CA LEU A 264 -26.83 -7.65 -15.01
C LEU A 264 -25.66 -8.42 -15.65
N ALA A 265 -24.95 -7.83 -16.60
CA ALA A 265 -23.75 -8.44 -17.19
C ALA A 265 -22.64 -8.58 -16.14
N GLU A 266 -22.39 -7.53 -15.34
CA GLU A 266 -21.42 -7.57 -14.24
C GLU A 266 -21.79 -8.62 -13.19
N LEU A 267 -23.06 -8.71 -12.81
CA LEU A 267 -23.56 -9.75 -11.90
C LEU A 267 -23.35 -11.16 -12.47
N ARG A 268 -23.67 -11.38 -13.76
CA ARG A 268 -23.43 -12.66 -14.44
C ARG A 268 -21.95 -13.01 -14.49
N GLU A 269 -21.07 -12.04 -14.71
CA GLU A 269 -19.62 -12.25 -14.67
C GLU A 269 -19.11 -12.56 -13.27
N ARG A 270 -19.59 -11.85 -12.24
CA ARG A 270 -19.29 -12.16 -10.83
C ARG A 270 -19.74 -13.55 -10.44
N VAL A 271 -20.96 -13.95 -10.82
CA VAL A 271 -21.47 -15.32 -10.61
C VAL A 271 -20.58 -16.32 -11.34
N LYS A 272 -20.23 -16.08 -12.61
CA LYS A 272 -19.32 -16.94 -13.38
C LYS A 272 -17.92 -17.05 -12.75
N MET A 273 -17.40 -15.96 -12.17
CA MET A 273 -16.13 -15.97 -11.42
C MET A 273 -16.24 -16.75 -10.12
N LEU A 274 -17.34 -16.60 -9.38
CA LEU A 274 -17.63 -17.36 -8.17
C LEU A 274 -17.81 -18.85 -8.47
N GLU A 275 -18.53 -19.20 -9.54
CA GLU A 275 -18.69 -20.58 -10.03
C GLU A 275 -17.38 -21.18 -10.51
N LYS A 276 -16.51 -20.41 -11.18
CA LYS A 276 -15.16 -20.85 -11.54
C LYS A 276 -14.27 -21.07 -10.32
N ARG A 277 -14.39 -20.22 -9.29
CA ARG A 277 -13.73 -20.41 -7.98
C ARG A 277 -14.24 -21.69 -7.28
N GLN A 278 -15.53 -21.98 -7.41
CA GLN A 278 -16.14 -23.21 -6.90
C GLN A 278 -15.84 -24.45 -7.77
N CYS A 279 -15.51 -24.29 -9.06
CA CYS A 279 -15.14 -25.38 -9.98
C CYS A 279 -13.64 -25.71 -9.99
N SER A 280 -12.80 -25.00 -9.23
CA SER A 280 -11.40 -25.37 -8.99
C SER A 280 -11.34 -26.61 -8.09
N GLY A 281 -11.26 -27.79 -8.73
CA GLY A 281 -10.72 -29.09 -8.28
C GLY A 281 -11.17 -29.72 -6.94
N ALA A 282 -11.29 -28.97 -5.86
CA ALA A 282 -11.46 -29.47 -4.50
C ALA A 282 -12.91 -29.50 -3.99
N VAL A 283 -13.85 -28.78 -4.65
CA VAL A 283 -15.23 -28.65 -4.17
C VAL A 283 -16.20 -29.62 -4.87
N LYS A 284 -15.88 -30.14 -6.06
CA LYS A 284 -16.75 -31.12 -6.74
C LYS A 284 -16.87 -32.44 -5.95
N SER A 285 -15.77 -32.92 -5.37
CA SER A 285 -15.76 -34.12 -4.52
C SER A 285 -16.55 -33.95 -3.21
N TYR A 286 -16.53 -32.76 -2.60
CA TYR A 286 -17.32 -32.46 -1.42
C TYR A 286 -18.81 -32.24 -1.75
N SER A 287 -19.14 -31.62 -2.88
CA SER A 287 -20.54 -31.36 -3.26
C SER A 287 -21.28 -32.63 -3.69
N GLU A 288 -20.63 -33.56 -4.39
CA GLU A 288 -21.24 -34.84 -4.76
C GLU A 288 -21.45 -35.73 -3.51
N GLN A 289 -20.53 -35.70 -2.54
CA GLN A 289 -20.71 -36.36 -1.24
C GLN A 289 -21.81 -35.71 -0.38
N LEU A 290 -21.98 -34.38 -0.44
CA LEU A 290 -23.00 -33.66 0.32
C LEU A 290 -24.39 -33.81 -0.30
N VAL A 291 -24.49 -33.81 -1.63
CA VAL A 291 -25.74 -34.06 -2.36
C VAL A 291 -26.17 -35.53 -2.22
N ALA A 292 -25.24 -36.48 -2.21
CA ALA A 292 -25.53 -37.87 -1.87
C ALA A 292 -26.07 -37.99 -0.42
N ARG A 293 -25.40 -37.36 0.55
CA ARG A 293 -25.87 -37.34 1.95
C ARG A 293 -27.20 -36.64 2.14
N MET A 294 -27.51 -35.61 1.37
CA MET A 294 -28.80 -34.92 1.42
C MET A 294 -29.93 -35.73 0.77
N LYS A 295 -29.63 -36.51 -0.29
CA LYS A 295 -30.58 -37.48 -0.86
C LYS A 295 -30.88 -38.61 0.13
N ASP A 296 -29.87 -39.12 0.83
CA ASP A 296 -30.05 -40.13 1.89
C ASP A 296 -30.86 -39.58 3.09
N LEU A 297 -30.73 -38.28 3.38
CA LEU A 297 -31.52 -37.61 4.43
C LEU A 297 -32.97 -37.40 3.99
N ALA A 298 -33.21 -37.05 2.72
CA ALA A 298 -34.55 -36.89 2.16
C ALA A 298 -35.30 -38.23 2.08
N GLU A 299 -34.62 -39.33 1.73
CA GLU A 299 -35.20 -40.68 1.79
C GLU A 299 -35.58 -41.08 3.22
N LYS A 300 -34.77 -40.71 4.24
CA LYS A 300 -35.10 -40.91 5.66
C LYS A 300 -36.29 -40.09 6.12
N ILE A 301 -36.45 -38.86 5.62
CA ILE A 301 -37.60 -37.99 5.92
C ILE A 301 -38.89 -38.50 5.26
N VAL A 302 -38.80 -39.09 4.06
CA VAL A 302 -39.95 -39.72 3.38
C VAL A 302 -40.39 -41.00 4.10
N GLN A 303 -39.44 -41.76 4.66
CA GLN A 303 -39.76 -42.93 5.51
C GLN A 303 -40.36 -42.53 6.87
N GLN A 304 -39.96 -41.39 7.45
CA GLN A 304 -40.51 -40.89 8.73
C GLN A 304 -41.87 -40.18 8.59
N ARG A 305 -42.21 -39.64 7.42
CA ARG A 305 -43.47 -38.93 7.17
C ARG A 305 -44.68 -39.85 6.92
N GLY A 306 -44.48 -41.18 6.89
CA GLY A 306 -45.56 -42.18 6.77
C GLY A 306 -46.39 -42.42 8.04
N LEU A 307 -46.10 -41.74 9.16
CA LEU A 307 -46.83 -41.89 10.42
C LEU A 307 -47.31 -40.52 10.94
N GLU A 308 -48.55 -40.23 10.54
CA GLU A 308 -49.61 -39.41 11.16
C GLU A 308 -49.40 -37.95 11.61
N MET A 309 -50.14 -37.08 10.90
CA MET A 309 -50.88 -35.84 11.23
C MET A 309 -51.53 -35.85 12.66
N GLU A 310 -51.95 -34.79 13.39
CA GLU A 310 -52.39 -33.40 13.15
C GLU A 310 -52.74 -32.74 14.56
N PRO A 311 -53.39 -31.55 14.71
CA PRO A 311 -52.80 -30.25 15.05
C PRO A 311 -53.17 -29.66 16.47
N ALA A 312 -52.70 -28.43 16.71
CA ALA A 312 -52.92 -27.56 17.88
C ALA A 312 -54.39 -27.08 18.09
N PRO A 313 -54.78 -26.51 19.26
CA PRO A 313 -54.79 -25.03 19.45
C PRO A 313 -54.56 -24.56 20.94
N VAL A 314 -53.84 -23.45 21.23
CA VAL A 314 -54.26 -22.02 21.41
C VAL A 314 -54.43 -21.54 22.88
N LEU A 315 -53.66 -20.48 23.19
CA LEU A 315 -53.86 -19.31 24.10
C LEU A 315 -53.97 -19.40 25.64
N GLY A 316 -53.22 -18.48 26.28
CA GLY A 316 -53.56 -17.73 27.51
C GLY A 316 -53.20 -18.44 28.82
N GLU A 317 -52.74 -17.80 29.90
CA GLU A 317 -52.52 -16.40 30.24
C GLU A 317 -51.73 -16.37 31.56
N LYS A 318 -50.76 -15.45 31.67
CA LYS A 318 -50.32 -14.70 32.87
C LYS A 318 -50.74 -15.19 34.28
N LEU A 319 -49.77 -15.40 35.19
CA LEU A 319 -49.47 -14.55 36.38
C LEU A 319 -48.61 -15.25 37.47
N ARG A 320 -47.46 -14.62 37.74
CA ARG A 320 -46.86 -14.25 39.05
C ARG A 320 -46.78 -15.29 40.19
N ALA A 321 -45.54 -15.71 40.44
CA ALA A 321 -44.73 -15.53 41.66
C ALA A 321 -45.42 -15.59 43.06
N GLY A 322 -45.01 -16.58 43.86
CA GLY A 322 -45.17 -16.58 45.32
C GLY A 322 -44.55 -17.79 46.03
N LYS A 323 -43.35 -17.58 46.60
CA LYS A 323 -42.68 -18.22 47.76
C LYS A 323 -42.80 -19.73 48.05
N VAL A 324 -41.62 -20.33 48.23
CA VAL A 324 -41.29 -21.62 48.84
C VAL A 324 -41.79 -21.70 50.30
N PRO A 325 -42.28 -22.87 50.76
CA PRO A 325 -41.61 -23.55 51.87
C PRO A 325 -41.36 -25.05 51.61
N ASP A 326 -40.26 -25.51 52.21
CA ASP A 326 -39.77 -26.89 52.28
C ASP A 326 -40.86 -27.92 52.62
N HIS A 327 -41.04 -28.91 51.74
CA HIS A 327 -41.34 -30.31 52.09
C HIS A 327 -41.01 -31.18 50.88
N VAL A 328 -40.28 -32.27 51.09
CA VAL A 328 -40.12 -33.35 50.10
C VAL A 328 -41.36 -34.23 50.17
N PRO A 329 -42.07 -34.42 49.04
CA PRO A 329 -42.63 -35.71 48.71
C PRO A 329 -42.12 -36.19 47.35
N ASN A 330 -41.65 -37.43 47.35
CA ASN A 330 -41.47 -38.26 46.17
C ASN A 330 -42.82 -38.44 45.46
N GLY A 331 -42.86 -38.24 44.13
CA GLY A 331 -43.97 -38.65 43.27
C GLY A 331 -44.52 -37.57 42.35
N GLY A 332 -44.18 -37.67 41.07
CA GLY A 332 -45.13 -37.49 39.96
C GLY A 332 -45.62 -36.09 39.62
N LEU A 333 -45.18 -35.63 38.43
CA LEU A 333 -46.00 -34.87 37.48
C LEU A 333 -46.29 -33.39 37.78
N PHE A 334 -45.27 -32.53 37.64
CA PHE A 334 -45.49 -31.13 37.25
C PHE A 334 -44.24 -30.56 36.55
N ARG A 335 -43.99 -30.95 35.30
CA ARG A 335 -42.85 -30.45 34.51
C ARG A 335 -43.20 -30.40 33.02
N ILE A 336 -44.14 -29.54 32.63
CA ILE A 336 -44.47 -29.38 31.19
C ILE A 336 -44.34 -27.91 30.72
N THR A 337 -44.34 -26.91 31.61
CA THR A 337 -44.12 -25.51 31.19
C THR A 337 -42.65 -25.05 31.29
N ASN A 338 -41.84 -25.66 32.17
CA ASN A 338 -40.41 -25.34 32.29
C ASN A 338 -39.52 -26.14 31.33
N SER A 339 -40.04 -27.13 30.60
CA SER A 339 -39.20 -27.96 29.73
C SER A 339 -38.72 -27.19 28.50
N THR A 340 -39.55 -26.31 27.94
CA THR A 340 -39.18 -25.48 26.78
C THR A 340 -38.16 -24.42 27.18
N ALA A 341 -38.40 -23.66 28.26
CA ALA A 341 -37.44 -22.69 28.77
C ALA A 341 -36.13 -23.35 29.26
N SER A 342 -36.20 -24.54 29.87
CA SER A 342 -35.01 -25.30 30.27
C SER A 342 -34.26 -25.90 29.08
N LEU A 343 -34.95 -26.22 27.97
CA LEU A 343 -34.36 -26.72 26.74
C LEU A 343 -33.68 -25.59 25.97
N GLU A 344 -34.33 -24.45 25.81
CA GLU A 344 -33.77 -23.25 25.18
C GLU A 344 -32.54 -22.74 25.94
N MET A 345 -32.57 -22.73 27.27
CA MET A 345 -31.39 -22.39 28.09
C MET A 345 -30.26 -23.42 27.94
N ALA A 346 -30.58 -24.71 27.80
CA ALA A 346 -29.58 -25.74 27.54
C ALA A 346 -28.96 -25.56 26.14
N GLU A 347 -29.77 -25.35 25.10
CA GLU A 347 -29.31 -25.10 23.73
C GLU A 347 -28.44 -23.84 23.62
N ALA A 348 -28.81 -22.76 24.32
CA ALA A 348 -28.01 -21.53 24.37
C ALA A 348 -26.61 -21.77 24.98
N THR A 349 -26.52 -22.59 26.04
CA THR A 349 -25.21 -22.93 26.64
C THR A 349 -24.35 -23.81 25.74
N VAL A 350 -24.96 -24.74 24.98
CA VAL A 350 -24.27 -25.56 23.97
C VAL A 350 -23.72 -24.70 22.85
N PHE A 351 -24.52 -23.74 22.36
CA PHE A 351 -24.09 -22.84 21.30
C PHE A 351 -22.96 -21.90 21.76
N GLY A 352 -23.07 -21.32 22.96
CA GLY A 352 -22.01 -20.47 23.53
C GLY A 352 -20.70 -21.22 23.73
N GLU A 353 -20.76 -22.49 24.12
CA GLU A 353 -19.58 -23.35 24.23
C GLU A 353 -18.94 -23.62 22.86
N LYS A 354 -19.75 -23.94 21.85
CA LYS A 354 -19.24 -24.15 20.49
C LYS A 354 -18.54 -22.90 19.96
N MET A 355 -19.15 -21.72 20.12
CA MET A 355 -18.54 -20.45 19.73
C MET A 355 -17.20 -20.21 20.43
N TYR A 356 -17.11 -20.49 21.74
CA TYR A 356 -15.85 -20.36 22.48
C TYR A 356 -14.76 -21.26 21.88
N LEU A 357 -15.08 -22.53 21.60
CA LEU A 357 -14.13 -23.48 21.02
C LEU A 357 -13.70 -23.07 19.61
N ASP A 358 -14.63 -22.60 18.78
CA ASP A 358 -14.35 -22.12 17.42
C ASP A 358 -13.41 -20.89 17.45
N VAL A 359 -13.70 -19.91 18.31
CA VAL A 359 -12.88 -18.69 18.46
C VAL A 359 -11.49 -19.01 18.99
N ILE A 360 -11.40 -19.83 20.04
CA ILE A 360 -10.12 -20.20 20.64
C ILE A 360 -9.30 -21.09 19.72
N GLY A 361 -9.95 -21.98 18.97
CA GLY A 361 -9.32 -22.76 17.91
C GLY A 361 -8.73 -21.87 16.82
N ALA A 362 -9.53 -20.94 16.27
CA ALA A 362 -9.08 -20.00 15.25
C ALA A 362 -7.93 -19.10 15.75
N LEU A 363 -8.04 -18.57 16.97
CA LEU A 363 -7.01 -17.74 17.59
C LEU A 363 -5.72 -18.54 17.84
N GLY A 364 -5.84 -19.79 18.30
CA GLY A 364 -4.72 -20.71 18.46
C GLY A 364 -4.00 -20.98 17.14
N SER A 365 -4.75 -21.24 16.06
CA SER A 365 -4.18 -21.42 14.72
C SER A 365 -3.48 -20.16 14.21
N LEU A 366 -4.07 -18.98 14.39
CA LEU A 366 -3.50 -17.70 13.95
C LEU A 366 -2.23 -17.33 14.73
N MET A 367 -2.14 -17.73 15.99
CA MET A 367 -0.97 -17.56 16.84
C MET A 367 0.07 -18.68 16.70
N GLU A 368 -0.14 -19.65 15.78
CA GLU A 368 0.67 -20.85 15.56
C GLU A 368 0.93 -21.65 16.85
N MET A 369 -0.06 -21.69 17.74
CA MET A 369 0.02 -22.46 18.97
C MET A 369 -0.39 -23.91 18.70
N LYS A 370 0.48 -24.87 19.06
CA LYS A 370 0.10 -26.29 19.12
C LYS A 370 -1.07 -26.44 20.10
N GLU A 371 -2.02 -27.30 19.74
CA GLU A 371 -3.30 -27.58 20.41
C GLU A 371 -3.42 -27.05 21.85
N LEU A 372 -4.34 -26.10 22.03
CA LEU A 372 -4.62 -25.52 23.34
C LEU A 372 -5.30 -26.56 24.25
N SER A 373 -4.97 -26.56 25.54
CA SER A 373 -5.60 -27.47 26.49
C SER A 373 -7.05 -27.08 26.81
N GLY A 374 -7.91 -28.06 27.09
CA GLY A 374 -9.30 -27.82 27.49
C GLY A 374 -10.29 -27.59 26.34
N MET A 375 -9.99 -28.10 25.13
CA MET A 375 -10.88 -28.01 23.96
C MET A 375 -12.04 -29.02 23.95
N GLN A 376 -12.25 -29.73 25.07
CA GLN A 376 -13.34 -30.69 25.20
C GLN A 376 -14.66 -30.00 25.57
N PRO A 377 -15.81 -30.42 24.99
CA PRO A 377 -17.14 -29.96 25.38
C PRO A 377 -17.49 -30.32 26.83
N LEU A 378 -18.20 -29.45 27.54
CA LEU A 378 -18.59 -29.59 28.94
C LEU A 378 -19.92 -30.35 29.14
N GLN A 379 -20.72 -30.52 28.08
CA GLN A 379 -22.10 -31.04 28.11
C GLN A 379 -22.30 -32.39 28.79
N HIS A 380 -21.28 -33.26 28.82
CA HIS A 380 -21.38 -34.61 29.38
C HIS A 380 -20.37 -34.89 30.49
N LEU A 381 -19.72 -33.85 31.03
CA LEU A 381 -18.67 -34.01 32.03
C LEU A 381 -19.19 -33.88 33.47
N PRO A 382 -18.73 -34.75 34.40
CA PRO A 382 -18.95 -34.58 35.84
C PRO A 382 -18.43 -33.22 36.34
N GLN A 383 -18.99 -32.73 37.44
CA GLN A 383 -18.67 -31.39 37.99
C GLN A 383 -17.16 -31.21 38.26
N GLU A 384 -16.46 -32.21 38.79
CA GLU A 384 -15.01 -32.17 38.99
C GLU A 384 -14.24 -32.01 37.67
N LYS A 385 -14.56 -32.83 36.65
CA LYS A 385 -13.94 -32.71 35.33
C LYS A 385 -14.24 -31.38 34.64
N ARG A 386 -15.41 -30.79 34.89
CA ARG A 386 -15.73 -29.44 34.39
C ARG A 386 -14.85 -28.37 35.03
N ALA A 387 -14.56 -28.47 36.33
CA ALA A 387 -13.62 -27.57 37.00
C ALA A 387 -12.19 -27.72 36.45
N GLU A 388 -11.74 -28.96 36.18
CA GLU A 388 -10.43 -29.24 35.56
C GLU A 388 -10.32 -28.64 34.15
N VAL A 389 -11.33 -28.86 33.29
CA VAL A 389 -11.38 -28.27 31.94
C VAL A 389 -11.42 -26.75 32.01
N GLY A 390 -12.14 -26.17 32.98
CA GLY A 390 -12.14 -24.73 33.25
C GLY A 390 -10.74 -24.19 33.55
N LEU A 391 -9.98 -24.87 34.42
CA LEU A 391 -8.60 -24.51 34.73
C LEU A 391 -7.66 -24.64 33.52
N GLN A 392 -7.84 -25.68 32.70
CA GLN A 392 -7.08 -25.87 31.46
C GLN A 392 -7.37 -24.74 30.44
N ARG A 393 -8.64 -24.36 30.29
CA ARG A 393 -9.05 -23.23 29.44
C ARG A 393 -8.44 -21.91 29.93
N GLN A 394 -8.43 -21.67 31.24
CA GLN A 394 -7.81 -20.48 31.82
C GLN A 394 -6.29 -20.43 31.57
N LYS A 395 -5.58 -21.56 31.74
CA LYS A 395 -4.15 -21.66 31.42
C LYS A 395 -3.88 -21.44 29.93
N ALA A 396 -4.72 -21.97 29.04
CA ALA A 396 -4.61 -21.77 27.61
C ALA A 396 -4.80 -20.29 27.21
N LEU A 397 -5.80 -19.61 27.81
CA LEU A 397 -6.02 -18.18 27.63
C LEU A 397 -4.83 -17.34 28.11
N GLU A 398 -4.25 -17.69 29.26
CA GLU A 398 -3.08 -16.98 29.79
C GLU A 398 -1.86 -17.13 28.86
N LEU A 399 -1.67 -18.32 28.29
CA LEU A 399 -0.61 -18.60 27.33
C LEU A 399 -0.80 -17.81 26.03
N LEU A 400 -2.02 -17.78 25.50
CA LEU A 400 -2.39 -16.96 24.35
C LEU A 400 -2.13 -15.48 24.62
N TYR A 401 -2.55 -14.97 25.78
CA TYR A 401 -2.33 -13.59 26.17
C TYR A 401 -0.83 -13.24 26.23
N LYS A 402 -0.01 -14.10 26.85
CA LYS A 402 1.46 -13.92 26.87
C LYS A 402 2.05 -13.91 25.46
N LYS A 403 1.59 -14.79 24.57
CA LYS A 403 2.04 -14.83 23.17
C LYS A 403 1.67 -13.55 22.42
N ILE A 404 0.42 -13.11 22.53
CA ILE A 404 -0.09 -11.87 21.91
C ILE A 404 0.73 -10.68 22.42
N ARG A 405 0.92 -10.56 23.74
CA ARG A 405 1.70 -9.47 24.34
C ARG A 405 3.14 -9.46 23.86
N ASN A 406 3.79 -10.63 23.75
CA ASN A 406 5.15 -10.72 23.21
C ASN A 406 5.23 -10.32 21.74
N LEU A 407 4.23 -10.68 20.93
CA LEU A 407 4.14 -10.27 19.54
C LEU A 407 3.92 -8.76 19.41
N GLN A 408 3.06 -8.19 20.26
CA GLN A 408 2.83 -6.76 20.33
C GLN A 408 4.11 -6.00 20.65
N ILE A 409 4.84 -6.38 21.71
CA ILE A 409 6.12 -5.75 22.07
C ILE A 409 7.14 -5.89 20.93
N ARG A 410 7.18 -7.04 20.26
CA ARG A 410 8.09 -7.27 19.12
C ARG A 410 7.71 -6.41 17.90
N LEU A 411 6.42 -6.16 17.70
CA LEU A 411 5.91 -5.30 16.66
C LEU A 411 6.26 -3.84 16.96
N GLU A 412 5.97 -3.36 18.16
CA GLU A 412 6.30 -2.00 18.63
C GLU A 412 7.81 -1.69 18.44
N ARG A 413 8.70 -2.62 18.85
CA ARG A 413 10.15 -2.49 18.61
C ARG A 413 10.51 -2.42 17.13
N LYS A 414 9.85 -3.20 16.28
CA LYS A 414 10.09 -3.17 14.82
C LYS A 414 9.61 -1.86 14.22
N GLU A 415 8.47 -1.34 14.67
CA GLU A 415 7.95 -0.04 14.24
C GLU A 415 8.89 1.10 14.66
N GLU A 416 9.43 1.07 15.88
CA GLU A 416 10.46 2.02 16.33
C GLU A 416 11.72 1.96 15.46
N MET A 417 12.21 0.76 15.12
CA MET A 417 13.34 0.62 14.20
C MET A 417 13.01 1.16 12.81
N LEU A 418 11.79 0.92 12.30
CA LEU A 418 11.35 1.46 11.00
C LEU A 418 11.32 2.99 11.01
N LYS A 419 10.81 3.62 12.08
CA LYS A 419 10.86 5.09 12.24
C LYS A 419 12.30 5.61 12.22
N GLY A 420 13.25 4.89 12.83
CA GLY A 420 14.67 5.23 12.75
C GLY A 420 15.23 5.13 11.31
N CYS A 421 14.86 4.09 10.58
CA CYS A 421 15.21 3.94 9.16
C CYS A 421 14.61 5.05 8.30
N GLU A 422 13.35 5.41 8.50
CA GLU A 422 12.69 6.53 7.82
C GLU A 422 13.44 7.85 8.07
N GLY A 423 13.82 8.11 9.33
CA GLY A 423 14.65 9.28 9.67
C GLY A 423 16.00 9.28 8.96
N SER A 424 16.65 8.12 8.86
CA SER A 424 17.95 7.98 8.18
C SER A 424 17.83 8.20 6.67
N VAL A 425 16.74 7.73 6.06
CA VAL A 425 16.42 7.98 4.64
C VAL A 425 16.16 9.46 4.40
N GLU A 426 15.45 10.14 5.30
CA GLU A 426 15.18 11.57 5.17
C GLU A 426 16.46 12.41 5.31
N GLN A 427 17.34 12.05 6.25
CA GLN A 427 18.68 12.65 6.35
C GLN A 427 19.50 12.43 5.07
N LEU A 428 19.45 11.23 4.48
CA LEU A 428 20.13 10.95 3.22
C LEU A 428 19.61 11.84 2.07
N ARG A 429 18.30 12.08 1.99
CA ARG A 429 17.72 13.01 1.01
C ARG A 429 18.22 14.43 1.21
N GLN A 430 18.25 14.91 2.45
CA GLN A 430 18.78 16.23 2.78
C GLN A 430 20.27 16.36 2.40
N ASN A 431 21.07 15.35 2.74
CA ASN A 431 22.49 15.29 2.37
C ASN A 431 22.70 15.25 0.85
N GLN A 432 21.85 14.52 0.11
CA GLN A 432 21.90 14.50 -1.34
C GLN A 432 21.54 15.88 -1.92
N ALA A 433 20.56 16.58 -1.35
CA ALA A 433 20.19 17.92 -1.77
C ALA A 433 21.28 18.95 -1.46
N SER A 434 21.98 18.84 -0.32
CA SER A 434 23.14 19.70 -0.04
C SER A 434 24.33 19.39 -0.95
N LEU A 435 24.56 18.12 -1.28
CA LEU A 435 25.61 17.73 -2.22
C LEU A 435 25.35 18.31 -3.62
N ARG A 436 24.11 18.26 -4.10
CA ARG A 436 23.74 18.87 -5.40
C ARG A 436 23.99 20.37 -5.42
N ARG A 437 23.61 21.09 -4.35
CA ARG A 437 23.91 22.52 -4.23
C ARG A 437 25.41 22.81 -4.26
N CYS A 438 26.20 22.02 -3.52
CA CYS A 438 27.66 22.14 -3.54
C CYS A 438 28.23 21.85 -4.94
N GLN A 439 27.69 20.87 -5.68
CA GLN A 439 28.10 20.60 -7.05
C GLN A 439 27.78 21.76 -7.99
N GLU A 440 26.59 22.36 -7.88
CA GLU A 440 26.20 23.53 -8.66
C GLU A 440 27.11 24.74 -8.37
N GLU A 441 27.43 24.98 -7.09
CA GLU A 441 28.38 26.01 -6.68
C GLU A 441 29.78 25.75 -7.25
N MET A 442 30.26 24.50 -7.22
CA MET A 442 31.54 24.12 -7.82
C MET A 442 31.56 24.36 -9.33
N SER A 443 30.51 23.97 -10.05
CA SER A 443 30.40 24.25 -11.49
C SER A 443 30.38 25.75 -11.79
N SER A 444 29.66 26.55 -10.99
CA SER A 444 29.66 28.01 -11.13
C SER A 444 31.05 28.61 -10.89
N LEU A 445 31.80 28.10 -9.91
CA LEU A 445 33.18 28.56 -9.64
C LEU A 445 34.14 28.12 -10.74
N GLU A 446 33.95 26.94 -11.31
CA GLU A 446 34.70 26.48 -12.48
C GLU A 446 34.47 27.42 -13.66
N ASP A 447 33.22 27.75 -13.99
CA ASP A 447 32.89 28.68 -15.07
C ASP A 447 33.52 30.08 -14.84
N GLU A 448 33.45 30.58 -13.61
CA GLU A 448 34.08 31.86 -13.23
C GLU A 448 35.61 31.80 -13.39
N ALA A 449 36.24 30.69 -12.99
CA ALA A 449 37.68 30.50 -13.16
C ALA A 449 38.08 30.48 -14.64
N HIS A 450 37.27 29.85 -15.52
CA HIS A 450 37.48 29.89 -16.96
C HIS A 450 37.36 31.31 -17.51
N ARG A 451 36.32 32.06 -17.12
CA ARG A 451 36.15 33.46 -17.54
C ARG A 451 37.33 34.34 -17.14
N VAL A 452 37.78 34.22 -15.88
CA VAL A 452 38.95 34.96 -15.38
C VAL A 452 40.22 34.56 -16.13
N ALA A 453 40.37 33.28 -16.51
CA ALA A 453 41.50 32.82 -17.30
C ALA A 453 41.51 33.43 -18.72
N GLU A 454 40.35 33.52 -19.36
CA GLU A 454 40.17 34.18 -20.66
C GLU A 454 40.49 35.68 -20.58
N GLU A 455 39.92 36.39 -19.60
CA GLU A 455 40.22 37.81 -19.36
C GLU A 455 41.72 38.04 -19.15
N LYS A 456 42.37 37.18 -18.35
CA LYS A 456 43.81 37.23 -18.13
C LYS A 456 44.61 37.01 -19.41
N ALA A 457 44.16 36.12 -20.30
CA ALA A 457 44.81 35.90 -21.59
C ALA A 457 44.69 37.13 -22.50
N LEU A 458 43.50 37.73 -22.59
CA LEU A 458 43.26 38.95 -23.36
C LEU A 458 44.09 40.13 -22.84
N LEU A 459 44.17 40.31 -21.52
CA LEU A 459 44.99 41.36 -20.91
C LEU A 459 46.49 41.16 -21.18
N ARG A 460 46.98 39.91 -21.18
CA ARG A 460 48.36 39.61 -21.56
C ARG A 460 48.63 39.96 -23.01
N GLU A 461 47.73 39.61 -23.92
CA GLU A 461 47.87 39.96 -25.33
C GLU A 461 47.86 41.48 -25.54
N ALA A 462 46.95 42.21 -24.88
CA ALA A 462 46.92 43.67 -24.92
C ALA A 462 48.22 44.28 -24.39
N LEU A 463 48.76 43.75 -23.28
CA LEU A 463 50.04 44.17 -22.72
C LEU A 463 51.18 43.95 -23.74
N GLU A 464 51.26 42.77 -24.35
CA GLU A 464 52.28 42.47 -25.37
C GLU A 464 52.19 43.42 -26.57
N ARG A 465 50.97 43.70 -27.07
CA ARG A 465 50.75 44.67 -28.16
C ARG A 465 51.23 46.08 -27.79
N THR A 466 50.92 46.56 -26.58
CA THR A 466 51.38 47.89 -26.11
C THR A 466 52.89 47.96 -25.92
N GLN A 467 53.52 46.86 -25.45
CA GLN A 467 54.97 46.77 -25.33
C GLN A 467 55.65 46.85 -26.71
N LEU A 468 55.13 46.12 -27.70
CA LEU A 468 55.62 46.17 -29.08
C LEU A 468 55.49 47.58 -29.69
N GLN A 469 54.35 48.25 -29.49
CA GLN A 469 54.16 49.65 -29.92
C GLN A 469 55.16 50.60 -29.26
N LEU A 470 55.35 50.47 -27.94
CA LEU A 470 56.30 51.29 -27.20
C LEU A 470 57.75 51.07 -27.68
N GLU A 471 58.14 49.83 -27.98
CA GLU A 471 59.44 49.54 -28.56
C GLU A 471 59.61 50.17 -29.94
N GLN A 472 58.59 50.08 -30.79
CA GLN A 472 58.60 50.71 -32.12
C GLN A 472 58.74 52.23 -32.00
N GLU A 473 58.00 52.88 -31.11
CA GLU A 473 58.16 54.31 -30.83
C GLU A 473 59.56 54.65 -30.32
N LYS A 474 60.10 53.87 -29.37
CA LYS A 474 61.47 54.06 -28.88
C LYS A 474 62.48 53.98 -30.02
N ARG A 475 62.33 53.02 -30.95
CA ARG A 475 63.18 52.90 -32.14
C ARG A 475 63.04 54.11 -33.06
N LEU A 476 61.81 54.55 -33.36
CA LEU A 476 61.55 55.74 -34.18
C LEU A 476 62.11 57.02 -33.55
N ARG A 477 61.92 57.23 -32.24
CA ARG A 477 62.48 58.38 -31.50
C ARG A 477 64.01 58.38 -31.54
N ARG A 478 64.66 57.20 -31.39
CA ARG A 478 66.12 57.06 -31.54
C ARG A 478 66.58 57.43 -32.96
N ALA A 479 65.88 56.95 -33.99
CA ALA A 479 66.18 57.28 -35.39
C ALA A 479 66.00 58.78 -35.67
N ALA A 480 64.93 59.40 -35.16
CA ALA A 480 64.68 60.83 -35.31
C ALA A 480 65.75 61.69 -34.60
N LYS A 481 66.22 61.29 -33.42
CA LYS A 481 67.35 61.95 -32.74
C LYS A 481 68.64 61.89 -33.55
N ARG A 482 68.92 60.75 -34.20
CA ARG A 482 70.12 60.59 -35.06
C ARG A 482 70.06 61.42 -36.35
N ARG A 483 68.88 61.78 -36.85
CA ARG A 483 68.71 62.65 -38.03
C ARG A 483 68.80 64.15 -37.73
N LYS A 484 68.77 64.53 -36.44
CA LYS A 484 68.84 65.93 -35.99
C LYS A 484 70.25 66.36 -35.57
N VAL A 485 71.21 65.43 -35.56
CA VAL A 485 72.67 65.65 -35.46
C VAL A 485 73.22 65.56 -36.87
#